data_AF-A0A8T2FHP1-F1
#
_entry.id   AF-A0A8T2FHP1-F1
#
_cell.length_a   1.000
_cell.length_b   1.000
_cell.length_c   1.000
_cell.angle_alpha   90.00
_cell.angle_beta   90.00
_cell.angle_gamma   90.00
#
_symmetry.space_group_name_H-M   'P 1'
#
loop_
_entity.id
_entity.type
_entity.pdbx_description
1 polymer ?
#
loop_
_entity_poly.entity_id
_entity_poly.type
_entity_poly.pdbx_seq_one_letter_code
_entity_poly.pdbx_strand_id
1 'polypeptide(L)'
;MMFQITKSKLRFPLSTFTKRYSSFQAAKSVIDKAAIDGELRVFIVSGEVSGDNIGSRLMSSLKKLSPLPIRFNGVGGSLMCKKGLNSLFPMEDLAVMGVWELLPHLYKFRVKLKETIDAAVKFKPHVVVTVDSKGFSFRLLKELRARYKQQRLENCSVHFHYVAPSFWAWKGGESRLGGLSEFVDHLFCILPNEERVCREHGVEATFVGHPVLEDASEFDLVRRCKPQELKLEGLSFSEHSIPSDSTVISVLPGSRLQEVERMLPIFSKAMKLLKDPFPKLVTLIHVASNNQVDHYIGESFSEWPVPAILVPSGSTQLKYDAFGVSL
;
A
#
# COMPACT_ATOMS: atom_id res chain seq x y z
N MET A 1 1.18 4.52 -65.30
CA MET A 1 0.04 4.63 -64.38
C MET A 1 0.57 5.23 -63.08
N MET A 2 0.22 6.48 -62.83
CA MET A 2 0.83 7.39 -61.86
C MET A 2 0.25 7.12 -60.46
N PHE A 3 1.08 6.78 -59.47
CA PHE A 3 0.66 6.68 -58.07
C PHE A 3 0.69 8.07 -57.43
N GLN A 4 -0.49 8.61 -57.09
CA GLN A 4 -0.62 9.78 -56.22
C GLN A 4 -0.42 9.37 -54.76
N ILE A 5 0.58 9.97 -54.10
CA ILE A 5 0.77 9.90 -52.65
C ILE A 5 0.06 11.10 -52.03
N THR A 6 -1.02 10.86 -51.30
CA THR A 6 -1.73 11.86 -50.49
C THR A 6 -0.99 12.09 -49.17
N LYS A 7 -0.57 13.34 -48.94
CA LYS A 7 0.00 13.80 -47.65
C LYS A 7 -1.07 13.82 -46.56
N SER A 8 -1.08 12.83 -45.68
CA SER A 8 -1.84 12.91 -44.42
C SER A 8 -1.08 13.80 -43.42
N LYS A 9 -1.64 14.97 -43.12
CA LYS A 9 -1.20 15.85 -42.02
C LYS A 9 -1.24 15.08 -40.70
N LEU A 10 -0.09 14.71 -40.14
CA LEU A 10 0.01 14.38 -38.71
C LEU A 10 -0.27 15.64 -37.90
N ARG A 11 -1.47 15.74 -37.32
CA ARG A 11 -1.75 16.64 -36.21
C ARG A 11 -1.28 15.95 -34.93
N PHE A 12 -0.14 16.38 -34.40
CA PHE A 12 0.24 16.07 -33.02
C PHE A 12 -0.75 16.77 -32.07
N PRO A 13 -1.33 16.08 -31.08
CA PRO A 13 -2.22 16.71 -30.12
C PRO A 13 -1.41 17.61 -29.17
N LEU A 14 -1.64 18.92 -29.24
CA LEU A 14 -1.09 19.96 -28.36
C LEU A 14 -1.46 19.79 -26.86
N SER A 15 -2.16 18.73 -26.46
CA SER A 15 -2.67 18.52 -25.10
C SER A 15 -1.65 17.97 -24.10
N THR A 16 -0.53 17.42 -24.56
CA THR A 16 0.51 16.84 -23.68
C THR A 16 1.46 17.89 -23.09
N PHE A 17 1.65 19.03 -23.77
CA PHE A 17 2.52 20.11 -23.28
C PHE A 17 1.85 21.00 -22.21
N THR A 18 0.54 21.18 -22.27
CA THR A 18 -0.22 22.05 -21.35
C THR A 18 -0.40 21.45 -19.96
N LYS A 19 -0.50 20.12 -19.83
CA LYS A 19 -0.73 19.46 -18.52
C LYS A 19 0.53 19.27 -17.67
N ARG A 20 1.69 19.01 -18.27
CA ARG A 20 2.97 18.91 -17.54
C ARG A 20 3.36 20.24 -16.86
N TYR A 21 2.90 21.36 -17.42
CA TYR A 21 2.99 22.70 -16.81
C TYR A 21 2.07 22.88 -15.60
N SER A 22 0.91 22.21 -15.57
CA SER A 22 -0.10 22.33 -14.51
C SER A 22 0.30 21.62 -13.22
N SER A 23 0.89 20.41 -13.29
CA SER A 23 1.38 19.70 -12.09
C SER A 23 2.57 20.41 -11.44
N PHE A 24 3.45 21.01 -12.25
CA PHE A 24 4.58 21.81 -11.77
C PHE A 24 4.12 23.14 -11.13
N GLN A 25 3.11 23.80 -11.69
CA GLN A 25 2.49 24.99 -11.08
C GLN A 25 1.77 24.66 -9.76
N ALA A 26 1.07 23.53 -9.70
CA ALA A 26 0.42 23.08 -8.46
C ALA A 26 1.46 22.77 -7.36
N ALA A 27 2.56 22.09 -7.70
CA ALA A 27 3.65 21.81 -6.76
C ALA A 27 4.35 23.10 -6.27
N LYS A 28 4.61 24.05 -7.18
CA LYS A 28 5.18 25.36 -6.83
C LYS A 28 4.24 26.14 -5.90
N SER A 29 2.93 26.14 -6.21
CA SER A 29 1.90 26.71 -5.35
C SER A 29 1.82 26.05 -3.97
N VAL A 30 2.08 24.75 -3.84
CA VAL A 30 2.04 24.05 -2.54
C VAL A 30 3.21 24.48 -1.66
N ILE A 31 4.43 24.51 -2.21
CA ILE A 31 5.62 24.92 -1.47
C ILE A 31 5.55 26.40 -1.11
N ASP A 32 5.08 27.25 -2.00
CA ASP A 32 4.91 28.69 -1.73
C ASP A 32 3.92 28.92 -0.57
N LYS A 33 2.78 28.22 -0.57
CA LYS A 33 1.79 28.28 0.54
C LYS A 33 2.37 27.74 1.84
N ALA A 34 3.07 26.60 1.79
CA ALA A 34 3.72 26.02 2.95
C ALA A 34 4.81 26.93 3.52
N ALA A 35 5.53 27.66 2.67
CA ALA A 35 6.55 28.63 3.10
C ALA A 35 5.93 29.83 3.81
N ILE A 36 4.78 30.34 3.32
CA ILE A 36 4.00 31.39 3.99
C ILE A 36 3.55 30.94 5.38
N ASP A 37 3.11 29.68 5.49
CA ASP A 37 2.65 29.10 6.75
C ASP A 37 3.80 28.65 7.68
N GLY A 38 5.05 28.64 7.19
CA GLY A 38 6.23 28.18 7.92
C GLY A 38 6.30 26.65 8.14
N GLU A 39 5.39 25.88 7.54
CA GLU A 39 5.32 24.42 7.69
C GLU A 39 4.64 23.75 6.48
N LEU A 40 5.01 22.50 6.20
CA LEU A 40 4.29 21.65 5.25
C LEU A 40 3.36 20.68 6.01
N ARG A 41 2.06 20.97 5.99
CA ARG A 41 1.02 20.06 6.47
C ARG A 41 0.62 19.01 5.42
N VAL A 42 0.82 17.74 5.75
CA VAL A 42 0.46 16.59 4.92
C VAL A 42 -0.56 15.72 5.65
N PHE A 43 -1.74 15.55 5.06
CA PHE A 43 -2.75 14.63 5.57
C PHE A 43 -2.62 13.30 4.85
N ILE A 44 -2.26 12.22 5.54
CA ILE A 44 -1.96 10.93 4.92
C ILE A 44 -2.87 9.81 5.46
N VAL A 45 -3.37 8.97 4.56
CA VAL A 45 -4.30 7.88 4.89
C VAL A 45 -3.83 6.56 4.27
N SER A 46 -3.66 5.55 5.12
CA SER A 46 -3.52 4.14 4.76
C SER A 46 -4.53 3.31 5.55
N GLY A 47 -5.18 2.34 4.90
CA GLY A 47 -6.12 1.42 5.54
C GLY A 47 -5.57 0.01 5.78
N GLU A 48 -4.31 -0.25 5.41
CA GLU A 48 -3.73 -1.60 5.36
C GLU A 48 -2.26 -1.62 5.76
N VAL A 49 -1.78 -2.78 6.21
CA VAL A 49 -0.37 -2.99 6.59
C VAL A 49 0.59 -2.73 5.41
N SER A 50 0.20 -3.13 4.20
CA SER A 50 0.95 -2.85 2.97
C SER A 50 1.08 -1.34 2.72
N GLY A 51 -0.03 -0.61 2.85
CA GLY A 51 -0.08 0.84 2.71
C GLY A 51 0.66 1.57 3.84
N ASP A 52 0.66 1.04 5.06
CA ASP A 52 1.40 1.60 6.20
C ASP A 52 2.91 1.56 5.94
N ASN A 53 3.42 0.47 5.37
CA ASN A 53 4.82 0.37 4.96
C ASN A 53 5.17 1.43 3.92
N ILE A 54 4.42 1.51 2.81
CA ILE A 54 4.63 2.50 1.74
C ILE A 54 4.53 3.93 2.29
N GLY A 55 3.49 4.22 3.08
CA GLY A 55 3.25 5.51 3.71
C GLY A 55 4.39 5.91 4.64
N SER A 56 4.93 4.99 5.43
CA SER A 56 6.05 5.26 6.33
C SER A 56 7.34 5.63 5.58
N ARG A 57 7.62 4.99 4.43
CA ARG A 57 8.77 5.31 3.56
C ARG A 57 8.60 6.66 2.90
N LEU A 58 7.39 6.95 2.43
CA LEU A 58 7.03 8.26 1.89
C LEU A 58 7.25 9.35 2.94
N MET A 59 6.72 9.19 4.15
CA MET A 59 6.90 10.13 5.26
C MET A 59 8.38 10.33 5.60
N SER A 60 9.15 9.24 5.64
CA SER A 60 10.59 9.30 5.92
C SER A 60 11.35 10.06 4.84
N SER A 61 11.00 9.87 3.57
CA SER A 61 11.65 10.54 2.44
C SER A 61 11.25 12.01 2.36
N LEU A 62 9.97 12.32 2.59
CA LEU A 62 9.49 13.70 2.66
C LEU A 62 10.25 14.50 3.73
N LYS A 63 10.41 13.96 4.95
CA LYS A 63 11.17 14.63 6.01
C LYS A 63 12.62 14.94 5.62
N LYS A 64 13.26 14.09 4.80
CA LYS A 64 14.64 14.30 4.34
C LYS A 64 14.73 15.36 3.24
N LEU A 65 13.72 15.42 2.37
CA LEU A 65 13.74 16.26 1.17
C LEU A 65 13.07 17.63 1.37
N SER A 66 12.18 17.77 2.34
CA SER A 66 11.42 19.00 2.54
C SER A 66 12.32 20.13 3.06
N PRO A 67 12.27 21.32 2.43
CA PRO A 67 12.96 22.51 2.94
C PRO A 67 12.27 23.11 4.17
N LEU A 68 11.08 22.64 4.53
CA LEU A 68 10.24 23.16 5.62
C LEU A 68 9.93 22.07 6.66
N PRO A 69 9.68 22.44 7.92
CA PRO A 69 9.15 21.51 8.92
C PRO A 69 7.87 20.83 8.42
N ILE A 70 7.77 19.50 8.58
CA ILE A 70 6.61 18.75 8.12
C ILE A 70 5.76 18.30 9.31
N ARG A 71 4.44 18.47 9.18
CA ARG A 71 3.46 17.91 10.11
C ARG A 71 2.57 16.92 9.39
N PHE A 72 2.43 15.76 10.02
CA PHE A 72 1.56 14.68 9.54
C PHE A 72 0.32 14.56 10.41
N ASN A 73 -0.82 14.31 9.77
CA ASN A 73 -2.07 13.94 10.42
C ASN A 73 -2.83 12.96 9.49
N GLY A 74 -3.76 12.18 10.01
CA GLY A 74 -4.58 11.27 9.22
C GLY A 74 -4.69 9.89 9.83
N VAL A 75 -4.65 8.85 9.01
CA VAL A 75 -4.85 7.45 9.46
C VAL A 75 -3.72 6.58 8.94
N GLY A 76 -3.10 5.81 9.81
CA GLY A 76 -2.01 4.92 9.45
C GLY A 76 -1.73 3.91 10.55
N GLY A 77 -0.89 2.93 10.23
CA GLY A 77 -0.51 1.88 11.16
C GLY A 77 0.70 2.25 12.01
N SER A 78 1.28 1.23 12.63
CA SER A 78 2.39 1.40 13.56
C SER A 78 3.64 1.99 12.91
N LEU A 79 3.91 1.71 11.64
CA LEU A 79 5.09 2.21 10.92
C LEU A 79 4.97 3.70 10.64
N MET A 80 3.82 4.17 10.16
CA MET A 80 3.57 5.60 9.97
C MET A 80 3.56 6.35 11.31
N CYS A 81 2.98 5.77 12.37
CA CYS A 81 3.02 6.35 13.73
C CYS A 81 4.47 6.53 14.23
N LYS A 82 5.35 5.55 14.01
CA LYS A 82 6.80 5.68 14.30
C LYS A 82 7.48 6.79 13.51
N LYS A 83 6.93 7.20 12.36
CA LYS A 83 7.38 8.36 11.58
C LYS A 83 6.71 9.67 12.02
N GLY A 84 6.00 9.70 13.14
CA GLY A 84 5.39 10.89 13.72
C GLY A 84 4.00 11.21 13.16
N LEU A 85 3.29 10.21 12.63
CA LEU A 85 1.85 10.34 12.38
C LEU A 85 1.09 10.23 13.70
N ASN A 86 0.21 11.20 13.95
CA ASN A 86 -0.84 11.04 14.95
C ASN A 86 -2.06 10.43 14.28
N SER A 87 -2.18 9.10 14.30
CA SER A 87 -3.33 8.43 13.69
C SER A 87 -4.62 8.76 14.44
N LEU A 88 -5.68 9.10 13.72
CA LEU A 88 -6.99 9.44 14.30
C LEU A 88 -7.63 8.24 15.02
N PHE A 89 -7.41 7.05 14.49
CA PHE A 89 -7.89 5.78 15.01
C PHE A 89 -7.04 4.62 14.43
N PRO A 90 -7.15 3.38 14.95
CA PRO A 90 -6.43 2.23 14.41
C PRO A 90 -6.77 1.99 12.94
N MET A 91 -5.78 1.76 12.07
CA MET A 91 -6.02 1.58 10.62
C MET A 91 -6.86 0.33 10.32
N GLU A 92 -6.89 -0.63 11.23
CA GLU A 92 -7.70 -1.86 11.18
C GLU A 92 -9.20 -1.53 11.09
N ASP A 93 -9.63 -0.38 11.62
CA ASP A 93 -11.01 0.12 11.48
C ASP A 93 -11.38 0.49 10.03
N LEU A 94 -10.38 0.69 9.15
CA LEU A 94 -10.57 0.92 7.71
C LEU A 94 -10.53 -0.36 6.87
N ALA A 95 -9.99 -1.46 7.41
CA ALA A 95 -9.64 -2.67 6.68
C ALA A 95 -10.85 -3.55 6.24
N VAL A 96 -12.05 -2.98 6.16
CA VAL A 96 -13.29 -3.71 5.83
C VAL A 96 -13.47 -3.78 4.31
N MET A 97 -13.14 -4.91 3.68
CA MET A 97 -13.44 -5.19 2.27
C MET A 97 -14.07 -6.57 2.08
N GLY A 98 -15.39 -6.57 1.78
CA GLY A 98 -16.17 -7.72 1.34
C GLY A 98 -17.62 -7.28 1.09
N VAL A 99 -18.19 -7.57 -0.08
CA VAL A 99 -19.55 -7.10 -0.47
C VAL A 99 -20.63 -7.59 0.52
N TRP A 100 -20.45 -8.79 1.07
CA TRP A 100 -21.41 -9.47 1.94
C TRP A 100 -21.29 -9.09 3.42
N GLU A 101 -20.12 -8.64 3.87
CA GLU A 101 -19.84 -8.29 5.27
C GLU A 101 -19.94 -6.77 5.51
N LEU A 102 -20.17 -6.00 4.45
CA LEU A 102 -20.29 -4.54 4.48
C LEU A 102 -21.55 -4.04 5.20
N LEU A 103 -22.65 -4.79 5.26
CA LEU A 103 -23.93 -4.30 5.78
C LEU A 103 -23.87 -3.85 7.26
N PRO A 104 -23.37 -4.66 8.22
CA PRO A 104 -23.26 -4.22 9.61
C PRO A 104 -22.14 -3.19 9.83
N HIS A 105 -21.11 -3.18 9.00
CA HIS A 105 -19.96 -2.28 9.12
C HIS A 105 -20.11 -0.96 8.34
N LEU A 106 -21.14 -0.81 7.50
CA LEU A 106 -21.35 0.38 6.67
C LEU A 106 -21.55 1.64 7.53
N TYR A 107 -22.21 1.50 8.68
CA TYR A 107 -22.37 2.61 9.63
C TYR A 107 -21.00 3.04 10.18
N LYS A 108 -20.20 2.08 10.68
CA LYS A 108 -18.84 2.36 11.18
C LYS A 108 -17.97 3.00 10.10
N PHE A 109 -18.00 2.47 8.88
CA PHE A 109 -17.30 3.03 7.73
C PHE A 109 -17.69 4.49 7.48
N ARG A 110 -19.00 4.81 7.48
CA ARG A 110 -19.49 6.18 7.29
C ARG A 110 -19.05 7.12 8.41
N VAL A 111 -19.08 6.64 9.66
CA VAL A 111 -18.60 7.41 10.83
C VAL A 111 -17.12 7.71 10.69
N LYS A 112 -16.28 6.69 10.41
CA LYS A 112 -14.83 6.85 10.22
C LYS A 112 -14.47 7.74 9.04
N LEU A 113 -15.22 7.62 7.94
CA LEU A 113 -15.06 8.50 6.79
C LEU A 113 -15.35 9.96 7.17
N LYS A 114 -16.47 10.22 7.86
CA LYS A 114 -16.83 11.56 8.32
C LYS A 114 -15.80 12.12 9.31
N GLU A 115 -15.38 11.34 10.29
CA GLU A 115 -14.35 11.68 11.26
C GLU A 115 -13.04 12.10 10.55
N THR A 116 -12.62 11.31 9.55
CA THR A 116 -11.42 11.59 8.76
C THR A 116 -11.55 12.87 7.94
N ILE A 117 -12.72 13.11 7.32
CA ILE A 117 -13.00 14.34 6.55
C ILE A 117 -12.97 15.57 7.46
N ASP A 118 -13.66 15.53 8.59
CA ASP A 118 -13.76 16.66 9.51
C ASP A 118 -12.38 16.97 10.11
N ALA A 119 -11.56 15.95 10.40
CA ALA A 119 -10.16 16.11 10.81
C ALA A 119 -9.30 16.73 9.71
N ALA A 120 -9.41 16.29 8.46
CA ALA A 120 -8.66 16.85 7.33
C ALA A 120 -9.05 18.32 7.08
N VAL A 121 -10.34 18.66 7.11
CA VAL A 121 -10.81 20.05 6.96
C VAL A 121 -10.27 20.93 8.09
N LYS A 122 -10.31 20.45 9.34
CA LYS A 122 -9.74 21.17 10.49
C LYS A 122 -8.23 21.35 10.39
N PHE A 123 -7.52 20.34 9.89
CA PHE A 123 -6.07 20.35 9.74
C PHE A 123 -5.57 21.28 8.62
N LYS A 124 -6.43 21.63 7.64
CA LYS A 124 -6.08 22.49 6.49
C LYS A 124 -4.77 22.06 5.81
N PRO A 125 -4.66 20.80 5.34
CA PRO A 125 -3.44 20.32 4.73
C PRO A 125 -3.12 21.08 3.44
N HIS A 126 -1.83 21.19 3.11
CA HIS A 126 -1.43 21.59 1.76
C HIS A 126 -1.58 20.41 0.79
N VAL A 127 -1.35 19.20 1.32
CA VAL A 127 -1.34 17.96 0.55
C VAL A 127 -2.15 16.90 1.27
N VAL A 128 -3.03 16.21 0.55
CA VAL A 128 -3.68 14.98 0.99
C VAL A 128 -3.09 13.83 0.21
N VAL A 129 -2.58 12.79 0.89
CA VAL A 129 -2.04 11.58 0.28
C VAL A 129 -2.85 10.39 0.76
N THR A 130 -3.37 9.61 -0.17
CA THR A 130 -3.97 8.31 0.15
C THR A 130 -3.09 7.19 -0.39
N VAL A 131 -2.96 6.09 0.35
CA VAL A 131 -2.12 4.95 -0.02
C VAL A 131 -3.01 3.70 -0.06
N ASP A 132 -3.21 3.16 -1.27
CA ASP A 132 -4.09 2.02 -1.55
C ASP A 132 -5.52 2.18 -0.94
N SER A 133 -6.15 1.08 -0.50
CA SER A 133 -7.49 1.03 0.12
C SER A 133 -8.55 1.84 -0.63
N LYS A 134 -8.59 1.66 -1.96
CA LYS A 134 -9.32 2.48 -2.95
C LYS A 134 -10.76 2.80 -2.57
N GLY A 135 -11.48 1.85 -1.95
CA GLY A 135 -12.87 2.05 -1.53
C GLY A 135 -13.04 3.18 -0.50
N PHE A 136 -12.14 3.27 0.49
CA PHE A 136 -12.13 4.35 1.47
C PHE A 136 -11.48 5.61 0.89
N SER A 137 -10.28 5.45 0.32
CA SER A 137 -9.46 6.54 -0.22
C SER A 137 -10.19 7.39 -1.25
N PHE A 138 -10.87 6.78 -2.23
CA PHE A 138 -11.57 7.56 -3.26
C PHE A 138 -12.82 8.25 -2.75
N ARG A 139 -13.55 7.64 -1.80
CA ARG A 139 -14.68 8.32 -1.13
C ARG A 139 -14.22 9.52 -0.32
N LEU A 140 -13.11 9.39 0.41
CA LEU A 140 -12.48 10.48 1.16
C LEU A 140 -12.10 11.64 0.23
N LEU A 141 -11.33 11.37 -0.83
CA LEU A 141 -10.87 12.41 -1.75
C LEU A 141 -12.03 13.11 -2.47
N LYS A 142 -13.05 12.35 -2.90
CA LYS A 142 -14.25 12.91 -3.54
C LYS A 142 -15.02 13.84 -2.61
N GLU A 143 -15.25 13.41 -1.37
CA GLU A 143 -15.99 14.20 -0.38
C GLU A 143 -15.21 15.43 0.09
N LEU A 144 -13.88 15.32 0.25
CA LEU A 144 -13.02 16.47 0.51
C LEU A 144 -13.08 17.49 -0.62
N ARG A 145 -13.00 17.04 -1.88
CA ARG A 145 -13.11 17.95 -3.03
C ARG A 145 -14.48 18.63 -3.07
N ALA A 146 -15.55 17.92 -2.75
CA ALA A 146 -16.90 18.49 -2.67
C ALA A 146 -17.00 19.55 -1.55
N ARG A 147 -16.50 19.25 -0.34
CA ARG A 147 -16.46 20.19 0.80
C ARG A 147 -15.68 21.46 0.46
N TYR A 148 -14.50 21.33 -0.17
CA TYR A 148 -13.69 22.49 -0.57
C TYR A 148 -14.40 23.38 -1.59
N LYS A 149 -15.10 22.78 -2.58
CA LYS A 149 -15.92 23.52 -3.55
C LYS A 149 -17.09 24.25 -2.88
N GLN A 150 -17.81 23.58 -1.98
CA GLN A 150 -18.97 24.16 -1.27
C GLN A 150 -18.58 25.35 -0.40
N GLN A 151 -17.46 25.26 0.30
CA GLN A 151 -17.01 26.30 1.23
C GLN A 151 -16.24 27.45 0.53
N ARG A 152 -16.12 27.43 -0.81
CA ARG A 152 -15.31 28.36 -1.60
C ARG A 152 -13.91 28.56 -1.01
N LEU A 153 -13.33 27.48 -0.47
CA LEU A 153 -12.01 27.53 0.12
C LEU A 153 -10.98 27.77 -0.99
N GLU A 154 -10.37 28.95 -0.98
CA GLU A 154 -9.29 29.33 -1.91
C GLU A 154 -8.04 28.43 -1.75
N ASN A 155 -7.96 27.71 -0.63
CA ASN A 155 -6.89 26.78 -0.29
C ASN A 155 -7.35 25.32 -0.40
N CYS A 156 -7.64 24.90 -1.63
CA CYS A 156 -7.89 23.49 -1.95
C CYS A 156 -6.57 22.71 -1.89
N SER A 157 -6.53 21.66 -1.06
CA SER A 157 -5.38 20.77 -0.94
C SER A 157 -5.13 20.03 -2.25
N VAL A 158 -3.85 19.77 -2.57
CA VAL A 158 -3.50 18.88 -3.68
C VAL A 158 -3.65 17.43 -3.22
N HIS A 159 -4.36 16.63 -4.01
CA HIS A 159 -4.71 15.24 -3.71
C HIS A 159 -3.82 14.28 -4.52
N PHE A 160 -3.01 13.51 -3.81
CA PHE A 160 -2.23 12.41 -4.36
C PHE A 160 -2.84 11.06 -3.96
N HIS A 161 -2.75 10.09 -4.86
CA HIS A 161 -3.04 8.70 -4.52
C HIS A 161 -1.88 7.78 -4.94
N TYR A 162 -1.39 7.01 -3.98
CA TYR A 162 -0.27 6.09 -4.12
C TYR A 162 -0.80 4.66 -4.28
N VAL A 163 -0.25 3.94 -5.27
CA VAL A 163 -0.70 2.62 -5.75
C VAL A 163 -1.92 2.75 -6.64
N ALA A 164 -1.71 2.71 -7.96
CA ALA A 164 -2.77 2.88 -8.93
C ALA A 164 -3.86 1.79 -8.80
N PRO A 165 -5.11 2.10 -9.19
CA PRO A 165 -6.20 1.17 -9.03
C PRO A 165 -6.24 0.07 -10.08
N SER A 166 -5.87 -1.14 -9.68
CA SER A 166 -5.85 -2.35 -10.52
C SER A 166 -7.14 -2.67 -11.30
N PHE A 167 -8.28 -2.03 -11.00
CA PHE A 167 -9.50 -2.20 -11.81
C PHE A 167 -9.29 -1.77 -13.27
N TRP A 168 -8.30 -0.92 -13.58
CA TRP A 168 -8.02 -0.54 -14.96
C TRP A 168 -7.66 -1.74 -15.82
N ALA A 169 -7.08 -2.78 -15.23
CA ALA A 169 -6.71 -4.02 -15.93
C ALA A 169 -7.91 -4.95 -16.17
N TRP A 170 -9.09 -4.63 -15.64
CA TRP A 170 -10.31 -5.37 -15.95
C TRP A 170 -10.86 -4.94 -17.31
N LYS A 171 -11.56 -5.83 -18.01
CA LYS A 171 -12.11 -5.52 -19.34
C LYS A 171 -13.02 -4.29 -19.28
N GLY A 172 -12.62 -3.20 -19.96
CA GLY A 172 -13.33 -1.91 -19.97
C GLY A 172 -13.09 -1.03 -18.73
N GLY A 173 -12.19 -1.44 -17.84
CA GLY A 173 -11.84 -0.73 -16.62
C GLY A 173 -11.06 0.56 -16.86
N GLU A 174 -10.31 0.68 -17.95
CA GLU A 174 -9.53 1.89 -18.25
C GLU A 174 -10.44 3.12 -18.42
N SER A 175 -11.65 2.92 -18.96
CA SER A 175 -12.65 3.98 -19.12
C SER A 175 -13.02 4.69 -17.81
N ARG A 176 -12.88 4.00 -16.67
CA ARG A 176 -13.19 4.53 -15.34
C ARG A 176 -12.06 5.39 -14.76
N LEU A 177 -10.85 5.33 -15.34
CA LEU A 177 -9.72 6.12 -14.88
C LEU A 177 -9.97 7.62 -15.03
N GLY A 178 -10.62 8.05 -16.12
CA GLY A 178 -10.90 9.48 -16.34
C GLY A 178 -11.66 10.14 -15.19
N GLY A 179 -12.57 9.41 -14.54
CA GLY A 179 -13.32 9.88 -13.36
C GLY A 179 -12.45 10.19 -12.14
N LEU A 180 -11.24 9.64 -12.05
CA LEU A 180 -10.32 9.94 -10.94
C LEU A 180 -9.84 11.39 -10.98
N SER A 181 -9.69 11.97 -12.17
CA SER A 181 -9.23 13.36 -12.35
C SER A 181 -10.14 14.40 -11.70
N GLU A 182 -11.39 14.04 -11.38
CA GLU A 182 -12.32 14.92 -10.66
C GLU A 182 -11.91 15.18 -9.21
N PHE A 183 -11.14 14.26 -8.60
CA PHE A 183 -10.81 14.28 -7.17
C PHE A 183 -9.39 13.85 -6.82
N VAL A 184 -8.60 13.36 -7.78
CA VAL A 184 -7.17 13.05 -7.65
C VAL A 184 -6.41 13.95 -8.61
N ASP A 185 -5.44 14.71 -8.07
CA ASP A 185 -4.60 15.59 -8.88
C ASP A 185 -3.42 14.82 -9.50
N HIS A 186 -2.90 13.79 -8.81
CA HIS A 186 -1.78 12.99 -9.32
C HIS A 186 -1.73 11.56 -8.73
N LEU A 187 -1.39 10.58 -9.56
CA LEU A 187 -1.19 9.18 -9.18
C LEU A 187 0.28 8.79 -9.08
N PHE A 188 0.65 8.04 -8.05
CA PHE A 188 1.94 7.34 -7.98
C PHE A 188 1.74 5.87 -8.35
N CYS A 189 2.28 5.50 -9.50
CA CYS A 189 2.18 4.19 -10.12
C CYS A 189 3.37 3.32 -9.74
N ILE A 190 3.12 2.07 -9.38
CA ILE A 190 4.18 1.14 -8.95
C ILE A 190 4.52 0.09 -10.01
N LEU A 191 3.72 -0.01 -11.07
CA LEU A 191 3.98 -0.89 -12.22
C LEU A 191 4.32 -0.09 -13.48
N PRO A 192 5.23 -0.58 -14.35
CA PRO A 192 5.76 0.19 -15.49
C PRO A 192 4.70 0.69 -16.49
N ASN A 193 3.62 -0.06 -16.69
CA ASN A 193 2.59 0.26 -17.68
C ASN A 193 1.50 1.21 -17.16
N GLU A 194 1.39 1.39 -15.84
CA GLU A 194 0.29 2.13 -15.22
C GLU A 194 0.34 3.62 -15.56
N GLU A 195 1.52 4.25 -15.52
CA GLU A 195 1.67 5.68 -15.81
C GLU A 195 1.12 6.03 -17.20
N ARG A 196 1.48 5.23 -18.20
CA ARG A 196 1.03 5.41 -19.58
C ARG A 196 -0.49 5.30 -19.67
N VAL A 197 -1.07 4.22 -19.14
CA VAL A 197 -2.51 3.96 -19.17
C VAL A 197 -3.29 5.07 -18.47
N CYS A 198 -2.85 5.52 -17.29
CA CYS A 198 -3.48 6.61 -16.55
C CYS A 198 -3.47 7.92 -17.34
N ARG A 199 -2.33 8.29 -17.94
CA ARG A 199 -2.20 9.52 -18.72
C ARG A 199 -3.03 9.50 -20.01
N GLU A 200 -3.06 8.36 -20.71
CA GLU A 200 -3.91 8.16 -21.90
C GLU A 200 -5.40 8.40 -21.58
N HIS A 201 -5.81 8.13 -20.33
CA HIS A 201 -7.18 8.31 -19.84
C HIS A 201 -7.37 9.61 -19.04
N GLY A 202 -6.43 10.55 -19.14
CA GLY A 202 -6.59 11.92 -18.65
C GLY A 202 -6.19 12.17 -17.20
N VAL A 203 -5.63 11.19 -16.51
CA VAL A 203 -5.16 11.31 -15.11
C VAL A 203 -3.65 11.54 -15.09
N GLU A 204 -3.19 12.57 -14.38
CA GLU A 204 -1.76 12.76 -14.15
C GLU A 204 -1.21 11.63 -13.28
N ALA A 205 -0.09 11.05 -13.72
CA ALA A 205 0.51 9.90 -13.07
C ALA A 205 2.03 9.91 -13.24
N THR A 206 2.75 9.28 -12.31
CA THR A 206 4.19 9.04 -12.38
C THR A 206 4.50 7.63 -11.90
N PHE A 207 5.28 6.88 -12.68
CA PHE A 207 5.88 5.62 -12.25
C PHE A 207 7.00 5.90 -11.24
N VAL A 208 6.84 5.39 -10.03
CA VAL A 208 7.77 5.60 -8.90
C VAL A 208 8.57 4.35 -8.55
N GLY A 209 8.43 3.28 -9.33
CA GLY A 209 9.03 1.98 -9.02
C GLY A 209 8.19 1.17 -8.02
N HIS A 210 8.48 -0.13 -7.94
CA HIS A 210 7.80 -1.02 -7.02
C HIS A 210 8.52 -1.02 -5.66
N PRO A 211 7.82 -0.82 -4.52
CA PRO A 211 8.43 -0.79 -3.19
C PRO A 211 9.27 -2.04 -2.83
N VAL A 212 8.99 -3.19 -3.45
CA VAL A 212 9.73 -4.44 -3.26
C VAL A 212 11.17 -4.32 -3.77
N LEU A 213 11.43 -3.47 -4.75
CA LEU A 213 12.79 -3.26 -5.28
C LEU A 213 13.69 -2.50 -4.30
N GLU A 214 13.12 -1.67 -3.43
CA GLU A 214 13.89 -1.03 -2.36
C GLU A 214 14.32 -2.05 -1.29
N ASP A 215 13.52 -3.10 -1.10
CA ASP A 215 13.88 -4.23 -0.25
C ASP A 215 14.87 -5.17 -0.97
N ALA A 216 14.95 -5.11 -2.30
CA ALA A 216 15.77 -6.02 -3.08
C ALA A 216 17.28 -5.83 -2.85
N SER A 217 17.72 -4.63 -2.42
CA SER A 217 19.11 -4.44 -1.96
C SER A 217 19.42 -5.23 -0.69
N GLU A 218 18.41 -5.57 0.13
CA GLU A 218 18.56 -6.54 1.21
C GLU A 218 18.57 -7.99 0.67
N PHE A 219 17.90 -8.27 -0.45
CA PHE A 219 17.91 -9.59 -1.11
C PHE A 219 19.29 -10.01 -1.62
N ASP A 220 20.12 -9.07 -2.12
CA ASP A 220 21.51 -9.36 -2.51
C ASP A 220 22.41 -9.69 -1.31
N LEU A 221 22.04 -9.24 -0.10
CA LEU A 221 22.66 -9.68 1.15
C LEU A 221 22.16 -11.08 1.55
N VAL A 222 20.87 -11.35 1.36
CA VAL A 222 20.21 -12.64 1.70
C VAL A 222 20.66 -13.79 0.80
N ARG A 223 20.96 -13.55 -0.49
CA ARG A 223 21.58 -14.58 -1.39
C ARG A 223 22.92 -15.12 -0.87
N ARG A 224 23.54 -14.49 0.13
CA ARG A 224 24.77 -14.97 0.77
C ARG A 224 24.50 -15.80 2.03
N CYS A 225 23.30 -15.77 2.59
CA CYS A 225 22.93 -16.60 3.73
C CYS A 225 22.72 -18.04 3.25
N LYS A 226 23.65 -18.92 3.61
CA LYS A 226 23.40 -20.37 3.52
C LYS A 226 22.29 -20.73 4.51
N PRO A 227 21.46 -21.77 4.25
CA PRO A 227 20.47 -22.27 5.20
C PRO A 227 21.03 -22.54 6.61
N GLN A 228 22.35 -22.74 6.69
CA GLN A 228 23.14 -23.05 7.88
C GLN A 228 23.31 -21.88 8.87
N GLU A 229 23.10 -20.62 8.46
CA GLU A 229 23.41 -19.44 9.29
C GLU A 229 22.18 -18.75 9.88
N LEU A 230 20.97 -19.24 9.58
CA LEU A 230 19.74 -18.73 10.18
C LEU A 230 19.55 -19.23 11.61
N LYS A 231 20.26 -18.55 12.52
CA LYS A 231 19.83 -18.44 13.91
C LYS A 231 18.58 -17.57 13.94
N LEU A 232 17.41 -18.19 13.82
CA LEU A 232 16.13 -17.60 14.20
C LEU A 232 16.08 -17.46 15.73
N GLU A 233 17.00 -16.68 16.30
CA GLU A 233 17.00 -16.34 17.72
C GLU A 233 15.82 -15.40 17.97
N GLY A 234 14.80 -15.93 18.67
CA GLY A 234 13.58 -15.21 19.02
C GLY A 234 12.28 -16.00 18.82
N LEU A 235 12.34 -17.21 18.24
CA LEU A 235 11.15 -18.02 17.93
C LEU A 235 11.04 -19.22 18.88
N SER A 236 10.27 -19.08 19.95
CA SER A 236 9.67 -20.25 20.62
C SER A 236 8.55 -20.74 19.68
N PHE A 237 8.48 -21.97 19.19
CA PHE A 237 8.57 -23.25 19.87
C PHE A 237 9.31 -24.30 19.03
N SER A 238 10.63 -24.26 19.08
CA SER A 238 11.53 -25.42 19.08
C SER A 238 12.94 -24.87 18.85
N GLU A 239 13.88 -25.21 19.72
CA GLU A 239 15.32 -24.88 19.57
C GLU A 239 15.97 -25.60 18.38
N HIS A 240 15.22 -25.85 17.31
CA HIS A 240 15.59 -26.76 16.26
C HIS A 240 15.95 -25.94 15.04
N SER A 241 17.26 -25.82 14.84
CA SER A 241 17.84 -25.46 13.54
C SER A 241 17.11 -26.25 12.45
N ILE A 242 16.69 -25.59 11.37
CA ILE A 242 16.07 -26.26 10.22
C ILE A 242 17.11 -27.28 9.70
N PRO A 243 16.80 -28.60 9.71
CA PRO A 243 17.74 -29.61 9.21
C PRO A 243 18.14 -29.30 7.77
N SER A 244 19.41 -29.51 7.43
CA SER A 244 19.95 -29.16 6.10
C SER A 244 19.32 -29.93 4.94
N ASP A 245 18.59 -31.01 5.22
CA ASP A 245 17.88 -31.83 4.24
C ASP A 245 16.35 -31.73 4.34
N SER A 246 15.86 -30.71 5.05
CA SER A 246 14.43 -30.40 5.10
C SER A 246 13.95 -29.69 3.83
N THR A 247 12.75 -30.04 3.40
CA THR A 247 12.01 -29.24 2.41
C THR A 247 11.30 -28.12 3.16
N VAL A 248 11.54 -26.86 2.77
CA VAL A 248 10.97 -25.71 3.48
C VAL A 248 9.95 -25.02 2.60
N ILE A 249 8.73 -24.80 3.11
CA ILE A 249 7.66 -24.10 2.39
C ILE A 249 7.25 -22.86 3.19
N SER A 250 7.28 -21.70 2.53
CA SER A 250 6.72 -20.47 3.08
C SER A 250 5.22 -20.37 2.83
N VAL A 251 4.47 -20.07 3.89
CA VAL A 251 3.03 -19.84 3.89
C VAL A 251 2.77 -18.40 4.27
N LEU A 252 2.02 -17.70 3.41
CA LEU A 252 1.61 -16.32 3.60
C LEU A 252 0.08 -16.30 3.72
N PRO A 253 -0.47 -16.48 4.95
CA PRO A 253 -1.91 -16.63 5.19
C PRO A 253 -2.71 -15.36 4.88
N GLY A 254 -2.06 -14.21 4.86
CA GLY A 254 -2.67 -12.93 4.54
C GLY A 254 -2.25 -11.85 5.52
N SER A 255 -2.70 -10.62 5.25
CA SER A 255 -2.47 -9.46 6.12
C SER A 255 -3.70 -9.02 6.91
N ARG A 256 -4.85 -9.60 6.55
CA ARG A 256 -6.15 -9.31 7.12
C ARG A 256 -6.70 -10.55 7.81
N LEU A 257 -7.44 -10.36 8.91
CA LEU A 257 -8.02 -11.46 9.68
C LEU A 257 -8.84 -12.41 8.79
N GLN A 258 -9.71 -11.88 7.92
CA GLN A 258 -10.58 -12.69 7.06
C GLN A 258 -9.82 -13.53 6.02
N GLU A 259 -8.73 -12.98 5.47
CA GLU A 259 -7.86 -13.74 4.58
C GLU A 259 -7.28 -14.92 5.32
N VAL A 260 -6.79 -14.68 6.53
CA VAL A 260 -6.17 -15.69 7.39
C VAL A 260 -7.18 -16.74 7.83
N GLU A 261 -8.36 -16.33 8.33
CA GLU A 261 -9.45 -17.23 8.73
C GLU A 261 -9.88 -18.17 7.60
N ARG A 262 -9.90 -17.67 6.36
CA ARG A 262 -10.29 -18.46 5.18
C ARG A 262 -9.15 -19.30 4.64
N MET A 263 -7.94 -18.77 4.58
CA MET A 263 -6.80 -19.39 3.90
C MET A 263 -6.01 -20.34 4.80
N LEU A 264 -5.89 -20.06 6.09
CA LEU A 264 -5.10 -20.87 7.01
C LEU A 264 -5.61 -22.33 7.08
N PRO A 265 -6.93 -22.62 7.13
CA PRO A 265 -7.42 -24.00 7.06
C PRO A 265 -7.14 -24.68 5.71
N ILE A 266 -7.12 -23.93 4.61
CA ILE A 266 -6.81 -24.44 3.27
C ILE A 266 -5.31 -24.80 3.20
N PHE A 267 -4.45 -23.93 3.71
CA PHE A 267 -3.02 -24.20 3.77
C PHE A 267 -2.68 -25.37 4.69
N SER A 268 -3.35 -25.50 5.84
CA SER A 268 -3.21 -26.67 6.71
C SER A 268 -3.57 -27.96 5.96
N LYS A 269 -4.70 -27.99 5.25
CA LYS A 269 -5.08 -29.15 4.41
C LYS A 269 -4.02 -29.47 3.34
N ALA A 270 -3.46 -28.45 2.68
CA ALA A 270 -2.39 -28.63 1.71
C ALA A 270 -1.13 -29.22 2.35
N MET A 271 -0.70 -28.71 3.51
CA MET A 271 0.46 -29.24 4.24
C MET A 271 0.24 -30.70 4.68
N LYS A 272 -0.99 -31.07 5.05
CA LYS A 272 -1.33 -32.46 5.37
C LYS A 272 -1.14 -33.40 4.18
N LEU A 273 -1.49 -32.97 2.96
CA LEU A 273 -1.28 -33.74 1.73
C LEU A 273 0.21 -33.84 1.35
N LEU A 274 1.00 -32.82 1.69
CA LEU A 274 2.43 -32.77 1.39
C LEU A 274 3.30 -33.50 2.43
N LYS A 275 2.73 -33.88 3.58
CA LYS A 275 3.45 -34.54 4.67
C LYS A 275 4.09 -35.88 4.25
N ASP A 276 3.34 -36.73 3.53
CA ASP A 276 3.83 -38.07 3.17
C ASP A 276 4.87 -38.03 2.01
N PRO A 277 4.67 -37.23 0.94
CA PRO A 277 5.69 -37.08 -0.10
C PRO A 277 6.97 -36.38 0.36
N PHE A 278 6.89 -35.52 1.39
CA PHE A 278 8.02 -34.76 1.93
C PHE A 278 8.17 -35.02 3.44
N PRO A 279 8.78 -36.14 3.85
CA PRO A 279 8.85 -36.56 5.25
C PRO A 279 9.64 -35.61 6.16
N LYS A 280 10.46 -34.71 5.58
CA LYS A 280 11.21 -33.65 6.28
C LYS A 280 10.70 -32.24 5.95
N LEU A 281 9.39 -32.11 5.74
CA LEU A 281 8.73 -30.83 5.45
C LEU A 281 8.68 -29.94 6.70
N VAL A 282 9.10 -28.68 6.54
CA VAL A 282 8.99 -27.61 7.53
C VAL A 282 8.23 -26.44 6.90
N THR A 283 7.30 -25.85 7.64
CA THR A 283 6.55 -24.66 7.20
C THR A 283 7.08 -23.39 7.85
N LEU A 284 7.30 -22.33 7.08
CA LEU A 284 7.51 -20.98 7.59
C LEU A 284 6.23 -20.16 7.41
N ILE A 285 5.53 -19.81 8.48
CA ILE A 285 4.27 -19.05 8.40
C ILE A 285 4.57 -17.58 8.68
N HIS A 286 4.41 -16.73 7.67
CA HIS A 286 4.68 -15.30 7.79
C HIS A 286 3.49 -14.56 8.41
N VAL A 287 3.67 -13.99 9.59
CA VAL A 287 2.62 -13.30 10.35
C VAL A 287 2.70 -11.80 10.10
N ALA A 288 1.65 -11.23 9.48
CA ALA A 288 1.57 -9.80 9.22
C ALA A 288 1.47 -8.97 10.51
N SER A 289 1.87 -7.69 10.46
CA SER A 289 1.84 -6.79 11.62
C SER A 289 0.41 -6.29 11.87
N ASN A 290 -0.43 -7.18 12.38
CA ASN A 290 -1.83 -6.94 12.70
C ASN A 290 -2.19 -7.79 13.92
N ASN A 291 -2.59 -7.14 15.02
CA ASN A 291 -2.84 -7.80 16.29
C ASN A 291 -3.94 -8.88 16.20
N GLN A 292 -4.96 -8.68 15.36
CA GLN A 292 -6.03 -9.65 15.17
C GLN A 292 -5.50 -10.90 14.46
N VAL A 293 -4.63 -10.71 13.46
CA VAL A 293 -3.99 -11.80 12.72
C VAL A 293 -3.04 -12.58 13.60
N ASP A 294 -2.18 -11.88 14.36
CA ASP A 294 -1.22 -12.48 15.28
C ASP A 294 -1.92 -13.37 16.32
N HIS A 295 -2.98 -12.84 16.93
CA HIS A 295 -3.79 -13.57 17.89
C HIS A 295 -4.45 -14.82 17.28
N TYR A 296 -5.11 -14.67 16.13
CA TYR A 296 -5.81 -15.77 15.46
C TYR A 296 -4.86 -16.89 15.02
N ILE A 297 -3.69 -16.54 14.48
CA ILE A 297 -2.67 -17.53 14.09
C ILE A 297 -2.15 -18.23 15.35
N GLY A 298 -1.87 -17.50 16.43
CA GLY A 298 -1.42 -18.07 17.70
C GLY A 298 -2.37 -19.13 18.26
N GLU A 299 -3.69 -18.90 18.19
CA GLU A 299 -4.70 -19.88 18.65
C GLU A 299 -4.83 -21.08 17.70
N SER A 300 -4.86 -20.82 16.39
CA SER A 300 -5.07 -21.85 15.36
C SER A 300 -3.85 -22.74 15.11
N PHE A 301 -2.67 -22.35 15.58
CA PHE A 301 -1.41 -23.02 15.28
C PHE A 301 -1.28 -24.41 15.92
N SER A 302 -2.00 -24.67 17.01
CA SER A 302 -1.99 -25.96 17.70
C SER A 302 -2.43 -27.14 16.82
N GLU A 303 -3.16 -26.88 15.74
CA GLU A 303 -3.69 -27.89 14.81
C GLU A 303 -2.85 -28.07 13.53
N TRP A 304 -1.65 -27.49 13.42
CA TRP A 304 -0.85 -27.56 12.19
C TRP A 304 -0.23 -28.96 11.96
N PRO A 305 -0.32 -29.55 10.75
CA PRO A 305 -0.04 -30.97 10.53
C PRO A 305 1.45 -31.36 10.43
N VAL A 306 2.34 -30.37 10.31
CA VAL A 306 3.80 -30.51 10.11
C VAL A 306 4.55 -29.54 11.03
N PRO A 307 5.87 -29.71 11.27
CA PRO A 307 6.65 -28.70 11.99
C PRO A 307 6.53 -27.33 11.33
N ALA A 308 6.27 -26.29 12.11
CA ALA A 308 6.11 -24.94 11.59
C ALA A 308 6.81 -23.90 12.48
N ILE A 309 7.26 -22.84 11.85
CA ILE A 309 7.96 -21.72 12.47
C ILE A 309 7.19 -20.46 12.09
N LEU A 310 6.76 -19.69 13.10
CA LEU A 310 6.11 -18.40 12.89
C LEU A 310 7.17 -17.34 12.61
N VAL A 311 7.11 -16.68 11.46
CA VAL A 311 8.01 -15.60 11.09
C VAL A 311 7.31 -14.26 11.38
N PRO A 312 7.67 -13.55 12.46
CA PRO A 312 7.04 -12.29 12.81
C PRO A 312 7.41 -11.18 11.82
N SER A 313 6.46 -10.31 11.53
CA SER A 313 6.62 -9.15 10.64
C SER A 313 7.58 -8.05 11.13
N GLY A 314 8.07 -8.14 12.37
CA GLY A 314 8.87 -7.07 13.00
C GLY A 314 10.29 -6.92 12.46
N SER A 315 10.82 -7.90 11.73
CA SER A 315 12.16 -7.88 11.15
C SER A 315 12.14 -8.15 9.65
N THR A 316 12.46 -7.12 8.86
CA THR A 316 12.59 -7.21 7.40
C THR A 316 13.63 -8.27 7.01
N GLN A 317 14.75 -8.30 7.72
CA GLN A 317 15.82 -9.29 7.54
C GLN A 317 15.31 -10.73 7.74
N LEU A 318 14.64 -11.01 8.87
CA LEU A 318 14.10 -12.36 9.12
C LEU A 318 13.07 -12.78 8.08
N LYS A 319 12.24 -11.85 7.60
CA LYS A 319 11.26 -12.12 6.54
C LYS A 319 11.95 -12.56 5.25
N TYR A 320 12.99 -11.84 4.83
CA TYR A 320 13.70 -12.17 3.59
C TYR A 320 14.59 -13.39 3.72
N ASP A 321 15.26 -13.55 4.86
CA ASP A 321 16.01 -14.76 5.20
C ASP A 321 15.13 -16.01 5.14
N ALA A 322 13.91 -15.94 5.68
CA ALA A 322 12.92 -17.01 5.58
C ALA A 322 12.54 -17.33 4.12
N PHE A 323 12.36 -16.31 3.27
CA PHE A 323 12.14 -16.54 1.84
C PHE A 323 13.35 -17.19 1.15
N GLY A 324 14.57 -16.82 1.55
CA GLY A 324 15.82 -17.39 1.03
C GLY A 324 15.96 -18.89 1.30
N VAL A 325 15.43 -19.37 2.43
CA VAL A 325 15.48 -20.80 2.81
C VAL A 325 14.35 -21.63 2.19
N SER A 326 13.23 -21.00 1.83
CA SER A 326 12.09 -21.66 1.19
C SER A 326 12.21 -21.88 -0.32
N LEU A 327 13.38 -21.58 -0.92
CA LEU A 327 13.64 -21.59 -2.36
C LEU A 327 14.12 -22.92 -2.91
#